data_AF-A0A1I3A6Y9-F1
#
_entry.id   AF-A0A1I3A6Y9-F1
#
_cell.length_a   1.000
_cell.length_b   1.000
_cell.length_c   1.000
_cell.angle_alpha   90.00
_cell.angle_beta   90.00
_cell.angle_gamma   90.00
#
_symmetry.space_group_name_H-M   'P 1'
#
loop_
_entity.id
_entity.type
_entity.pdbx_description
1 polymer ?
#
loop_
_entity_poly.entity_id
_entity_poly.type
_entity_poly.pdbx_seq_one_letter_code
_entity_poly.pdbx_strand_id
1 'polypeptide(L)'
;MSTAVKMDEDAKSKLEELQAEIRLKTGKKVTQQELLSTLIQSAVNSRAEFIDSFRDGPTALNETELEEFNQGTIASGVETTEDDIDDILYG
;
A
#
# COMPACT_ATOMS: atom_id res chain seq x y z
N MET A 1 -2.87 16.03 23.05
CA MET A 1 -2.80 14.87 23.96
C MET A 1 -1.81 13.88 23.35
N SER A 2 -0.80 13.42 24.08
CA SER A 2 0.12 12.40 23.58
C SER A 2 -0.49 11.01 23.82
N THR A 3 -0.79 10.28 22.75
CA THR A 3 -1.29 8.91 22.84
C THR A 3 -0.09 7.97 22.98
N ALA A 4 -0.09 7.11 24.00
CA ALA A 4 0.96 6.09 24.17
C ALA A 4 0.61 4.85 23.34
N VAL A 5 1.53 4.43 22.47
CA VAL A 5 1.41 3.21 21.67
C VAL A 5 2.29 2.14 22.31
N LYS A 6 1.70 0.97 22.59
CA LYS A 6 2.48 -0.19 23.04
C LYS A 6 3.15 -0.84 21.83
N MET A 7 4.44 -1.09 21.94
CA MET A 7 5.25 -1.79 20.95
C MET A 7 6.11 -2.82 21.67
N ASP A 8 6.35 -3.95 21.01
CA ASP A 8 7.33 -4.93 21.46
C ASP A 8 8.77 -4.45 21.16
N GLU A 9 9.75 -5.17 21.73
CA GLU A 9 11.16 -4.81 21.60
C GLU A 9 11.69 -4.96 20.15
N ASP A 10 11.13 -5.88 19.35
CA ASP A 10 11.54 -6.07 17.95
C ASP A 10 11.09 -4.89 17.08
N ALA A 11 9.83 -4.49 17.24
CA ALA A 11 9.27 -3.31 16.59
C ALA A 11 10.05 -2.03 16.97
N LYS A 12 10.41 -1.88 18.25
CA LYS A 12 11.22 -0.76 18.73
C LYS A 12 12.62 -0.76 18.10
N SER A 13 13.28 -1.91 18.06
CA SER A 13 14.61 -2.07 17.46
C SER A 13 14.62 -1.65 15.98
N LYS A 14 13.65 -2.12 15.19
CA LYS A 14 13.48 -1.73 13.78
C LYS A 14 13.28 -0.24 13.58
N LEU A 15 12.55 0.40 14.50
CA LEU A 15 12.29 1.84 14.46
C LEU A 15 13.57 2.65 14.73
N GLU A 16 14.42 2.18 15.65
CA GLU A 16 15.73 2.77 15.93
C GLU A 16 16.72 2.57 14.77
N GLU A 17 16.68 1.42 14.09
CA GLU A 17 17.48 1.15 12.89
C GLU A 17 17.12 2.13 11.75
N LEU A 18 15.81 2.31 11.47
CA LEU A 18 15.34 3.28 10.48
C LEU A 18 15.75 4.72 10.83
N GLN A 19 15.71 5.10 12.11
CA GLN A 19 16.21 6.40 12.55
C GLN A 19 17.71 6.58 12.27
N ALA A 20 18.51 5.56 12.59
CA ALA A 20 19.94 5.60 12.34
C ALA A 20 20.23 5.72 10.84
N GLU A 21 19.52 4.97 10.00
CA GLU A 21 19.65 5.03 8.55
C GLU A 21 19.30 6.41 7.98
N ILE A 22 18.17 7.00 8.43
CA ILE A 22 17.78 8.37 8.03
C ILE A 22 18.86 9.37 8.41
N ARG A 23 19.41 9.25 9.62
CA ARG A 23 20.47 10.14 10.09
C ARG A 23 21.75 9.97 9.28
N LEU A 24 22.13 8.75 8.93
CA LEU A 24 23.31 8.46 8.11
C LEU A 24 23.17 8.99 6.68
N LYS A 25 22.01 8.80 6.06
CA LYS A 25 21.77 9.20 4.66
C LYS A 25 21.49 10.69 4.49
N THR A 26 20.79 11.32 5.43
CA THR A 26 20.31 12.69 5.30
C THR A 26 20.97 13.69 6.24
N GLY A 27 21.70 13.22 7.25
CA GLY A 27 22.26 14.06 8.33
C GLY A 27 21.23 14.58 9.33
N LYS A 28 19.93 14.35 9.10
CA LYS A 28 18.85 14.86 9.96
C LYS A 28 18.57 13.89 11.11
N LYS A 29 18.38 14.45 12.31
CA LYS A 29 17.84 13.70 13.44
C LYS A 29 16.32 13.79 13.38
N VAL A 30 15.65 12.65 13.45
CA VAL A 30 14.19 12.55 13.53
C VAL A 30 13.83 11.83 14.83
N THR A 31 12.74 12.25 15.46
CA THR A 31 12.21 11.62 16.67
C THR A 31 11.37 10.39 16.32
N GLN A 32 11.09 9.53 17.30
CA GLN A 32 10.26 8.33 17.08
C GLN A 32 8.83 8.73 16.71
N GLN A 33 8.33 9.81 17.30
CA GLN A 33 7.02 10.38 17.00
C GLN A 33 6.93 10.89 15.56
N GLU A 34 7.94 11.62 15.06
CA GLU A 34 7.97 12.11 13.69
C GLU A 34 8.04 10.96 12.67
N LEU A 35 8.86 9.95 12.95
CA LEU A 35 8.94 8.76 12.10
C LEU A 35 7.60 8.03 12.04
N LEU A 36 6.97 7.76 13.19
CA LEU A 36 5.65 7.14 13.26
C LEU A 36 4.58 7.95 12.52
N SER A 37 4.57 9.28 12.70
CA SER A 37 3.62 10.16 12.01
C SER A 37 3.77 10.08 10.50
N THR A 38 5.01 10.01 10.01
CA THR A 38 5.32 9.88 8.58
C THR A 38 4.89 8.52 8.03
N LEU A 39 5.15 7.43 8.78
CA LEU A 39 4.72 6.09 8.40
C LEU A 39 3.19 5.97 8.34
N ILE A 40 2.48 6.54 9.31
CA ILE A 40 1.01 6.61 9.30
C ILE A 40 0.53 7.39 8.07
N GLN A 41 1.15 8.53 7.75
CA GLN A 41 0.77 9.30 6.56
C GLN A 41 1.00 8.50 5.27
N SER A 42 2.11 7.76 5.18
CA SER A 42 2.38 6.88 4.04
C SER A 42 1.30 5.80 3.90
N ALA A 43 0.90 5.15 5.00
CA ALA A 43 -0.16 4.15 5.01
C ALA A 43 -1.54 4.76 4.67
N VAL A 44 -1.80 6.01 5.07
CA VAL A 44 -3.03 6.73 4.72
C VAL A 44 -3.05 7.11 3.24
N ASN A 45 -1.92 7.50 2.67
CA ASN A 45 -1.80 7.83 1.25
C ASN A 45 -1.99 6.57 0.37
N SER A 46 -1.42 5.44 0.78
CA SER A 46 -1.63 4.12 0.16
C SER A 46 -2.71 3.31 0.87
N ARG A 47 -3.84 3.93 1.23
CA ARG A 47 -4.88 3.31 2.08
C ARG A 47 -5.38 1.98 1.53
N ALA A 48 -5.59 1.89 0.22
CA ALA A 48 -6.10 0.67 -0.41
C ALA A 48 -5.12 -0.50 -0.24
N GLU A 49 -3.86 -0.30 -0.62
CA GLU A 49 -2.79 -1.31 -0.48
C GLU A 49 -2.55 -1.69 0.98
N PHE A 50 -2.55 -0.70 1.87
CA PHE A 50 -2.36 -0.95 3.30
C PHE A 50 -3.49 -1.81 3.87
N ILE A 51 -4.76 -1.52 3.53
CA ILE A 51 -5.91 -2.36 3.92
C ILE A 51 -5.79 -3.76 3.29
N ASP A 52 -5.39 -3.85 2.03
CA ASP A 52 -5.25 -5.10 1.30
C ASP A 52 -4.20 -6.02 1.93
N SER A 53 -3.13 -5.46 2.51
CA SER A 53 -2.10 -6.21 3.24
C SER A 53 -2.61 -6.98 4.48
N PHE A 54 -3.78 -6.61 5.02
CA PHE A 54 -4.44 -7.32 6.12
C PHE A 54 -5.48 -8.33 5.65
N ARG A 55 -5.76 -8.41 4.35
CA ARG A 55 -6.70 -9.40 3.82
C ARG A 55 -6.00 -10.75 3.74
N ASP A 56 -6.69 -11.77 4.27
CA ASP A 56 -6.27 -13.15 4.10
C ASP A 56 -6.58 -13.60 2.66
N GLY A 57 -5.55 -14.00 1.91
CA GLY A 57 -5.68 -14.54 0.57
C GLY A 57 -4.64 -13.98 -0.41
N PRO A 58 -4.44 -14.64 -1.56
CA PRO A 58 -3.58 -14.12 -2.62
C PRO A 58 -4.22 -12.86 -3.24
N THR A 59 -3.43 -11.80 -3.43
CA THR A 59 -3.87 -10.55 -4.09
C THR A 59 -3.94 -10.69 -5.61
N ALA A 60 -3.49 -11.82 -6.15
CA ALA A 60 -3.55 -12.15 -7.55
C ALA A 60 -4.06 -13.58 -7.73
N LEU A 61 -4.90 -13.77 -8.75
CA LEU A 61 -5.33 -15.10 -9.18
C LEU A 61 -4.14 -15.85 -9.77
N ASN A 62 -4.02 -17.15 -9.47
CA ASN A 62 -3.10 -18.02 -10.19
C ASN A 62 -3.60 -18.29 -11.62
N GLU A 63 -2.76 -18.86 -12.48
CA GLU A 63 -3.11 -19.09 -13.91
C GLU A 63 -4.44 -19.84 -14.08
N THR A 64 -4.68 -20.90 -13.29
CA THR A 64 -5.91 -21.68 -13.34
C THR A 64 -7.13 -20.86 -12.92
N GLU A 65 -7.01 -20.10 -11.82
CA GLU A 65 -8.08 -19.22 -11.35
C GLU A 65 -8.38 -18.10 -12.36
N LEU A 66 -7.37 -17.64 -13.09
CA LEU A 66 -7.49 -16.61 -14.12
C LEU A 66 -8.19 -17.15 -15.37
N GLU A 67 -7.90 -18.40 -15.76
CA GLU A 67 -8.63 -19.11 -16.81
C GLU A 67 -10.10 -19.35 -16.44
N GLU A 68 -10.38 -19.76 -15.20
CA GLU A 68 -11.75 -19.93 -14.68
C GLU A 68 -12.49 -18.60 -14.64
N PHE A 69 -11.85 -17.52 -14.17
CA PHE A 69 -12.43 -16.18 -14.13
C PHE A 69 -12.82 -15.68 -15.53
N ASN A 70 -11.98 -15.97 -16.54
CA ASN A 70 -12.22 -15.60 -17.93
C ASN A 70 -13.19 -16.57 -18.65
N GLN A 71 -13.66 -17.63 -17.98
CA GLN A 71 -14.53 -18.59 -18.60
C GLN A 71 -15.91 -17.97 -18.86
N GLY A 72 -16.34 -17.98 -20.12
CA GLY A 72 -17.63 -17.42 -20.53
C GLY A 72 -17.61 -15.91 -20.78
N THR A 73 -16.46 -15.26 -20.65
CA THR A 73 -16.28 -13.89 -21.16
C THR A 73 -16.23 -13.93 -22.69
N ILE A 74 -16.88 -12.97 -23.33
CA ILE A 74 -16.84 -12.79 -24.78
C ILE A 74 -16.16 -11.45 -25.09
N ALA A 75 -15.26 -11.45 -26.08
CA ALA A 75 -14.73 -10.19 -26.59
C ALA A 75 -15.84 -9.45 -27.33
N SER A 76 -16.08 -8.18 -26.98
CA SER A 76 -17.06 -7.32 -27.66
C SER A 76 -16.70 -7.06 -29.12
N GLY A 77 -15.44 -7.32 -29.51
CA GLY A 77 -14.89 -6.99 -30.83
C GLY A 77 -14.55 -5.51 -31.00
N VAL A 78 -14.70 -4.71 -29.94
CA VAL A 78 -14.35 -3.29 -29.90
C VAL A 78 -13.14 -3.15 -28.99
N GLU A 79 -12.07 -2.56 -29.51
CA GLU A 79 -10.94 -2.13 -28.70
C GLU A 79 -11.36 -0.84 -27.98
N THR A 80 -11.20 -0.80 -26.66
CA THR A 80 -11.56 0.34 -25.82
C THR A 80 -10.31 0.79 -25.07
N THR A 81 -9.99 2.07 -25.16
CA THR A 81 -8.87 2.68 -24.42
C THR A 81 -9.34 3.30 -23.11
N GLU A 82 -8.40 3.75 -22.28
CA GLU A 82 -8.72 4.52 -21.07
C GLU A 82 -9.44 5.83 -21.43
N ASP A 83 -8.99 6.54 -22.47
CA ASP A 83 -9.63 7.77 -22.96
C ASP A 83 -11.11 7.53 -23.35
N ASP A 84 -11.43 6.43 -24.05
CA ASP A 84 -12.81 6.08 -24.42
C ASP A 84 -13.71 5.87 -23.18
N ILE A 85 -13.14 5.34 -22.09
CA ILE A 85 -13.84 5.09 -20.83
C ILE A 85 -14.06 6.41 -20.08
N ASP A 86 -13.03 7.25 -20.02
CA ASP A 86 -13.07 8.51 -19.31
C ASP A 86 -14.07 9.48 -19.95
N ASP A 87 -14.12 9.55 -21.27
CA ASP A 87 -15.12 10.35 -22.01
C ASP A 87 -16.57 9.93 -21.68
N ILE A 88 -16.81 8.64 -21.38
CA ILE A 88 -18.15 8.12 -21.05
C ILE A 88 -18.47 8.29 -19.56
N LEU A 89 -17.51 8.01 -18.67
CA LEU A 89 -17.74 7.95 -17.22
C LEU A 89 -17.51 9.30 -16.52
N TYR A 90 -16.63 10.15 -17.06
CA TYR A 90 -16.20 11.39 -16.44
C TYR A 90 -16.43 12.64 -17.30
N GLY A 91 -16.57 12.49 -18.63
CA GLY A 91 -16.94 13.54 -19.59
C GLY A 91 -15.82 14.53 -19.85
#